data_AF-G5GHL7-F1
#
_entry.id   AF-G5GHL7-F1
#
_cell.length_a   1.000
_cell.length_b   1.000
_cell.length_c   1.000
_cell.angle_alpha   90.00
_cell.angle_beta   90.00
_cell.angle_gamma   90.00
#
_symmetry.space_group_name_H-M   'P 1'
#
loop_
_entity.id
_entity.type
_entity.pdbx_description
1 polymer ?
#
loop_
_entity_poly.entity_id
_entity_poly.type
_entity_poly.pdbx_seq_one_letter_code
_entity_poly.pdbx_strand_id
1 'polypeptide(L)'
;MRKIFIVTVLIVCTSVLFSCGFINRKKVIGQTPVFVKSQSEKRDNKAEELSESDLEKLKWLIQTLHVSHTGDSNIIGKGCVLDTKEKQVEFLYSLNEMEYEHILKDSLGEYVVFENDKKLISRENAELILKMAGASTTTKTWRYLSQNYSYNMKSEDVFILPMYRREGSDYFIEFRDWKFRMGEDGKLTVKYKIYSPIFCRYIEYVEVRLHKNEKSIFGGYSADYLMAVL
;
A
#
# COMPACT_ATOMS: atom_id res chain seq x y z
N MET A 1 76.28 -5.60 8.41
CA MET A 1 75.81 -7.00 8.59
C MET A 1 75.01 -7.02 9.88
N ARG A 2 73.72 -7.37 10.02
CA ARG A 2 72.59 -7.86 9.22
C ARG A 2 71.37 -7.09 9.79
N LYS A 3 70.69 -6.21 9.05
CA LYS A 3 69.52 -6.48 8.18
C LYS A 3 68.46 -7.43 8.78
N ILE A 4 67.33 -6.82 9.16
CA ILE A 4 65.95 -7.20 8.80
C ILE A 4 65.57 -8.66 9.09
N PHE A 5 64.96 -8.95 10.25
CA PHE A 5 64.03 -10.06 10.49
C PHE A 5 63.47 -9.82 11.91
N ILE A 6 62.31 -9.19 12.11
CA ILE A 6 61.06 -9.86 12.55
C ILE A 6 59.96 -8.77 12.58
N VAL A 7 59.70 -8.12 11.44
CA VAL A 7 58.46 -7.31 11.25
C VAL A 7 57.77 -7.65 9.91
N THR A 8 58.38 -8.50 9.09
CA THR A 8 57.93 -8.76 7.71
C THR A 8 57.18 -10.08 7.51
N VAL A 9 56.55 -10.65 8.55
CA VAL A 9 55.73 -11.89 8.40
C VAL A 9 54.25 -11.67 8.76
N LEU A 10 53.87 -10.51 9.29
CA LEU A 10 52.46 -10.20 9.64
C LEU A 10 51.84 -9.04 8.86
N ILE A 11 52.52 -8.54 7.82
CA ILE A 11 52.00 -7.52 6.88
C ILE A 11 52.22 -8.02 5.44
N VAL A 12 51.84 -9.26 5.16
CA VAL A 12 51.76 -9.81 3.78
C VAL A 12 50.50 -10.66 3.63
N CYS A 13 49.36 -10.17 4.13
CA CYS A 13 48.04 -10.71 3.79
C CYS A 13 46.99 -9.63 3.44
N THR A 14 47.38 -8.35 3.32
CA THR A 14 46.40 -7.27 3.04
C THR A 14 46.64 -6.49 1.75
N SER A 15 47.58 -6.89 0.89
CA SER A 15 47.90 -6.09 -0.30
C SER A 15 48.35 -6.89 -1.53
N VAL A 16 47.54 -7.86 -1.96
CA VAL A 16 47.44 -8.32 -3.35
C VAL A 16 45.98 -8.78 -3.49
N LEU A 17 45.04 -7.95 -3.96
CA LEU A 17 44.66 -7.88 -5.38
C LEU A 17 43.97 -6.54 -5.73
N PHE A 18 44.50 -5.41 -5.24
CA PHE A 18 44.29 -4.13 -5.91
C PHE A 18 45.37 -3.95 -6.98
N SER A 19 45.07 -4.34 -8.23
CA SER A 19 45.42 -3.60 -9.47
C SER A 19 45.28 -4.48 -10.72
N CYS A 20 44.22 -4.23 -11.49
CA CYS A 20 44.07 -4.34 -12.96
C CYS A 20 42.55 -4.40 -13.24
N GLY A 21 41.89 -3.44 -13.87
CA GLY A 21 42.27 -2.17 -14.44
C GLY A 21 41.00 -1.32 -14.65
N PHE A 22 41.19 -0.01 -14.66
CA PHE A 22 40.14 0.99 -14.89
C PHE A 22 39.46 0.80 -16.27
N ILE A 23 38.13 0.68 -16.29
CA ILE A 23 37.28 1.22 -17.37
C ILE A 23 36.09 1.96 -16.73
N ASN A 24 36.16 3.28 -16.82
CA ASN A 24 35.15 4.34 -16.74
C ASN A 24 33.72 4.07 -16.24
N ARG A 25 33.41 4.70 -15.09
CA ARG A 25 32.20 5.51 -14.73
C ARG A 25 30.82 5.09 -15.27
N LYS A 26 29.92 4.65 -14.36
CA LYS A 26 28.68 5.39 -13.98
C LYS A 26 27.92 4.71 -12.82
N LYS A 27 27.63 5.52 -11.79
CA LYS A 27 26.49 5.50 -10.84
C LYS A 27 26.12 4.16 -10.18
N VAL A 28 26.62 3.95 -8.96
CA VAL A 28 25.98 3.05 -7.98
C VAL A 28 24.69 3.73 -7.54
N ILE A 29 23.56 3.27 -8.07
CA ILE A 29 22.24 3.62 -7.60
C ILE A 29 21.91 2.65 -6.47
N GLY A 30 21.51 3.19 -5.33
CA GLY A 30 21.05 2.42 -4.17
C GLY A 30 20.01 1.39 -4.59
N GLN A 31 20.06 0.22 -3.98
CA GLN A 31 19.10 -0.85 -4.19
C GLN A 31 17.69 -0.34 -3.87
N THR A 32 16.97 0.04 -4.91
CA THR A 32 15.51 0.12 -4.91
C THR A 32 14.99 -1.27 -4.53
N PRO A 33 14.02 -1.41 -3.60
CA PRO A 33 13.37 -2.69 -3.41
C PRO A 33 12.77 -3.11 -4.76
N VAL A 34 13.27 -4.21 -5.30
CA VAL A 34 12.79 -4.78 -6.55
C VAL A 34 11.41 -5.35 -6.25
N PHE A 35 10.37 -4.64 -6.69
CA PHE A 35 9.03 -5.17 -6.81
C PHE A 35 9.10 -6.38 -7.74
N VAL A 36 9.10 -7.58 -7.16
CA VAL A 36 9.14 -8.82 -7.94
C VAL A 36 7.82 -8.90 -8.70
N LYS A 37 7.87 -8.60 -9.99
CA LYS A 37 6.76 -8.74 -10.93
C LYS A 37 6.36 -10.22 -10.95
N SER A 38 5.33 -10.59 -10.19
CA SER A 38 4.83 -11.98 -10.14
C SER A 38 4.36 -12.41 -11.53
N GLN A 39 4.77 -13.61 -11.94
CA GLN A 39 4.47 -14.20 -13.24
C GLN A 39 2.96 -14.32 -13.52
N SER A 40 2.55 -13.82 -14.69
CA SER A 40 1.26 -13.98 -15.38
C SER A 40 -0.02 -13.92 -14.52
N GLU A 41 -0.62 -12.73 -14.46
CA GLU A 41 -2.01 -12.53 -13.99
C GLU A 41 -2.98 -13.19 -14.98
N LYS A 42 -3.61 -14.29 -14.57
CA LYS A 42 -4.53 -15.04 -15.42
C LYS A 42 -5.93 -14.40 -15.32
N ARG A 43 -6.33 -13.63 -16.35
CA ARG A 43 -7.70 -13.12 -16.53
C ARG A 43 -8.59 -14.25 -17.07
N ASP A 44 -9.66 -14.58 -16.37
CA ASP A 44 -10.71 -15.47 -16.88
C ASP A 44 -11.87 -14.61 -17.43
N ASN A 45 -11.92 -14.47 -18.76
CA ASN A 45 -13.03 -14.10 -19.66
C ASN A 45 -13.57 -12.65 -19.82
N LYS A 46 -14.14 -12.46 -21.02
CA LYS A 46 -14.52 -11.24 -21.77
C LYS A 46 -15.66 -10.41 -21.16
N ALA A 47 -15.32 -9.29 -20.54
CA ALA A 47 -16.13 -8.07 -20.40
C ALA A 47 -15.18 -6.90 -20.12
N GLU A 48 -15.55 -5.67 -20.53
CA GLU A 48 -14.80 -4.39 -20.47
C GLU A 48 -13.43 -4.50 -19.80
N GLU A 49 -12.39 -4.63 -20.63
CA GLU A 49 -11.07 -5.01 -20.18
C GLU A 49 -10.48 -3.88 -19.31
N LEU A 50 -10.41 -4.09 -17.98
CA LEU A 50 -9.79 -3.13 -17.06
C LEU A 50 -8.38 -2.80 -17.55
N SER A 51 -8.08 -1.50 -17.62
CA SER A 51 -6.74 -1.04 -17.96
C SER A 51 -5.74 -1.46 -16.88
N GLU A 52 -4.46 -1.48 -17.21
CA GLU A 52 -3.41 -1.74 -16.21
C GLU A 52 -3.47 -0.72 -15.06
N SER A 53 -3.76 0.56 -15.38
CA SER A 53 -3.92 1.62 -14.38
C SER A 53 -5.12 1.38 -13.46
N ASP A 54 -6.25 0.90 -13.99
CA ASP A 54 -7.41 0.59 -13.16
C ASP A 54 -7.12 -0.58 -12.21
N LEU A 55 -6.39 -1.59 -12.68
CA LEU A 55 -5.95 -2.70 -11.83
C LEU A 55 -5.01 -2.24 -10.71
N GLU A 56 -4.08 -1.33 -11.00
CA GLU A 56 -3.19 -0.76 -9.96
C GLU A 56 -3.98 0.03 -8.92
N LYS A 57 -4.93 0.87 -9.34
CA LYS A 57 -5.82 1.62 -8.44
C LYS A 57 -6.68 0.70 -7.58
N LEU A 58 -7.18 -0.41 -8.14
CA LEU A 58 -7.95 -1.42 -7.42
C LEU A 58 -7.09 -2.19 -6.40
N LYS A 59 -5.88 -2.60 -6.77
CA LYS A 59 -4.94 -3.24 -5.83
C LYS A 59 -4.61 -2.30 -4.68
N TRP A 60 -4.37 -1.03 -5.00
CA TRP A 60 -4.12 -0.01 -4.00
C TRP A 60 -5.31 0.13 -3.03
N LEU A 61 -6.55 0.29 -3.53
CA LEU A 61 -7.76 0.28 -2.68
C LEU A 61 -7.77 -0.92 -1.73
N ILE A 62 -7.58 -2.13 -2.26
CA ILE A 62 -7.65 -3.37 -1.50
C ILE A 62 -6.57 -3.44 -0.41
N GLN A 63 -5.36 -2.97 -0.70
CA GLN A 63 -4.26 -2.93 0.27
C GLN A 63 -4.54 -1.90 1.38
N THR A 64 -5.01 -0.71 1.02
CA THR A 64 -5.43 0.34 1.96
C THR A 64 -6.59 -0.14 2.85
N LEU A 65 -7.54 -0.89 2.27
CA LEU A 65 -8.60 -1.54 3.02
C LEU A 65 -8.06 -2.59 3.99
N HIS A 66 -7.12 -3.44 3.58
CA HIS A 66 -6.50 -4.44 4.46
C HIS A 66 -5.85 -3.77 5.69
N VAL A 67 -5.03 -2.74 5.47
CA VAL A 67 -4.39 -1.95 6.54
C VAL A 67 -5.42 -1.37 7.51
N SER A 68 -6.50 -0.79 6.98
CA SER A 68 -7.55 -0.20 7.83
C SER A 68 -8.28 -1.20 8.73
N HIS A 69 -8.11 -2.49 8.48
CA HIS A 69 -8.72 -3.57 9.26
C HIS A 69 -7.69 -4.33 10.13
N THR A 70 -6.42 -3.93 10.14
CA THR A 70 -5.37 -4.57 10.95
C THR A 70 -5.73 -4.49 12.45
N GLY A 71 -5.82 -5.65 13.11
CA GLY A 71 -6.19 -5.78 14.53
C GLY A 71 -7.67 -6.12 14.79
N ASP A 72 -8.52 -6.04 13.77
CA ASP A 72 -9.94 -6.34 13.88
C ASP A 72 -10.22 -7.78 13.43
N SER A 73 -10.72 -8.64 14.33
CA SER A 73 -11.21 -10.00 14.00
C SER A 73 -12.37 -10.01 12.98
N ASN A 74 -12.90 -8.83 12.62
CA ASN A 74 -14.01 -8.60 11.71
C ASN A 74 -13.69 -8.92 10.24
N ILE A 75 -12.40 -9.03 9.84
CA ILE A 75 -12.01 -9.54 8.51
C ILE A 75 -12.51 -10.98 8.33
N ILE A 76 -12.68 -11.74 9.41
CA ILE A 76 -13.22 -13.09 9.39
C ILE A 76 -14.74 -13.04 9.66
N GLY A 77 -15.53 -13.49 8.69
CA GLY A 77 -16.95 -13.84 8.87
C GLY A 77 -18.01 -12.74 8.67
N LYS A 78 -17.68 -11.45 8.88
CA LYS A 78 -18.63 -10.34 8.60
C LYS A 78 -18.36 -9.63 7.28
N GLY A 79 -17.08 -9.45 6.96
CA GLY A 79 -16.58 -8.84 5.75
C GLY A 79 -17.07 -7.43 5.45
N CYS A 80 -17.49 -6.67 6.46
CA CYS A 80 -17.83 -5.26 6.30
C CYS A 80 -16.59 -4.41 6.01
N VAL A 81 -16.74 -3.39 5.16
CA VAL A 81 -15.67 -2.45 4.81
C VAL A 81 -15.99 -1.06 5.33
N LEU A 82 -15.04 -0.43 6.04
CA LEU A 82 -15.13 0.96 6.53
C LEU A 82 -16.42 1.27 7.31
N ASP A 83 -16.94 0.29 8.05
CA ASP A 83 -18.20 0.38 8.81
C ASP A 83 -18.05 1.08 10.17
N THR A 84 -16.81 1.33 10.60
CA THR A 84 -16.47 2.03 11.83
C THR A 84 -15.65 3.29 11.55
N LYS A 85 -15.76 4.26 12.46
CA LYS A 85 -14.98 5.52 12.39
C LYS A 85 -13.48 5.24 12.53
N GLU A 86 -13.09 4.23 13.31
CA GLU A 86 -11.71 3.79 13.49
C GLU A 86 -11.13 3.27 12.16
N LYS A 87 -11.81 2.34 11.48
CA LYS A 87 -11.39 1.84 10.16
C LYS A 87 -11.31 2.98 9.14
N GLN A 88 -12.27 3.90 9.15
CA GLN A 88 -12.25 5.06 8.26
C GLN A 88 -11.05 5.97 8.51
N VAL A 89 -10.66 6.20 9.78
CA VAL A 89 -9.46 6.99 10.09
C VAL A 89 -8.20 6.28 9.65
N GLU A 90 -8.05 4.98 9.92
CA GLU A 90 -6.89 4.20 9.48
C GLU A 90 -6.78 4.17 7.95
N PHE A 91 -7.91 4.05 7.25
CA PHE A 91 -7.95 4.17 5.79
C PHE A 91 -7.41 5.53 5.33
N LEU A 92 -7.91 6.63 5.90
CA LEU A 92 -7.41 7.98 5.56
C LEU A 92 -5.91 8.11 5.84
N TYR A 93 -5.40 7.55 6.93
CA TYR A 93 -3.98 7.61 7.29
C TYR A 93 -3.12 6.91 6.24
N SER A 94 -3.53 5.72 5.81
CA SER A 94 -2.82 4.96 4.78
C SER A 94 -2.80 5.62 3.39
N LEU A 95 -3.60 6.67 3.15
CA LEU A 95 -3.45 7.51 1.95
C LEU A 95 -2.10 8.26 1.91
N ASN A 96 -1.41 8.40 3.05
CA ASN A 96 -0.06 8.96 3.10
C ASN A 96 1.03 7.89 3.21
N GLU A 97 0.92 6.82 2.43
CA GLU A 97 1.97 5.82 2.23
C GLU A 97 2.94 6.26 1.12
N MET A 98 4.25 6.28 1.39
CA MET A 98 5.25 6.72 0.40
C MET A 98 5.40 5.74 -0.78
N GLU A 99 5.21 4.45 -0.56
CA GLU A 99 5.40 3.40 -1.60
C GLU A 99 4.46 3.63 -2.79
N TYR A 100 3.22 4.06 -2.52
CA TYR A 100 2.20 4.28 -3.54
C TYR A 100 2.10 5.73 -4.01
N GLU A 101 3.04 6.61 -3.65
CA GLU A 101 2.90 8.05 -3.95
C GLU A 101 2.68 8.33 -5.44
N HIS A 102 3.30 7.54 -6.32
CA HIS A 102 3.11 7.64 -7.77
C HIS A 102 1.68 7.30 -8.23
N ILE A 103 0.97 6.38 -7.57
CA ILE A 103 -0.43 6.04 -7.84
C ILE A 103 -1.36 7.08 -7.19
N LEU A 104 -1.01 7.47 -5.96
CA LEU A 104 -1.73 8.41 -5.12
C LEU A 104 -1.78 9.79 -5.76
N LYS A 105 -0.66 10.31 -6.28
CA LYS A 105 -0.57 11.71 -6.69
C LYS A 105 -1.53 12.05 -7.83
N ASP A 106 -1.60 11.20 -8.83
CA ASP A 106 -2.46 11.45 -9.98
C ASP A 106 -3.93 11.21 -9.65
N SER A 107 -4.25 10.19 -8.84
CA SER A 107 -5.63 9.83 -8.51
C SER A 107 -6.22 10.68 -7.37
N LEU A 108 -5.41 11.08 -6.40
CA LEU A 108 -5.82 11.88 -5.23
C LEU A 108 -5.54 13.37 -5.41
N GLY A 109 -4.81 13.81 -6.42
CA GLY A 109 -4.38 15.21 -6.56
C GLY A 109 -5.53 16.22 -6.57
N GLU A 110 -6.73 15.80 -6.97
CA GLU A 110 -7.96 16.62 -6.93
C GLU A 110 -8.56 16.74 -5.51
N TYR A 111 -8.21 15.83 -4.60
CA TYR A 111 -8.81 15.68 -3.27
C TYR A 111 -7.82 15.98 -2.12
N VAL A 112 -6.54 15.77 -2.36
CA VAL A 112 -5.46 15.86 -1.37
C VAL A 112 -4.41 16.85 -1.85
N VAL A 113 -4.04 17.79 -0.98
CA VAL A 113 -2.95 18.73 -1.25
C VAL A 113 -1.62 18.08 -0.84
N PHE A 114 -0.72 17.90 -1.80
CA PHE A 114 0.63 17.39 -1.59
C PHE A 114 1.58 18.56 -1.30
N GLU A 115 2.02 18.68 -0.05
CA GLU A 115 3.11 19.57 0.38
C GLU A 115 4.42 18.75 0.50
N ASN A 116 5.58 19.42 0.54
CA ASN A 116 6.90 18.74 0.50
C ASN A 116 7.10 17.66 1.58
N ASP A 117 6.50 17.83 2.76
CA ASP A 117 6.63 16.92 3.90
C ASP A 117 5.28 16.37 4.39
N LYS A 118 4.15 16.80 3.80
CA LYS A 118 2.80 16.59 4.34
C LYS A 118 1.77 16.41 3.24
N LYS A 119 0.70 15.68 3.57
CA LYS A 119 -0.51 15.62 2.75
C LYS A 119 -1.68 16.18 3.55
N LEU A 120 -2.47 17.04 2.93
CA LEU A 120 -3.60 17.69 3.58
C LEU A 120 -4.90 17.27 2.92
N ILE A 121 -5.93 17.06 3.73
CA ILE A 121 -7.25 16.71 3.25
C ILE A 121 -8.31 17.55 3.95
N SER A 122 -9.28 18.04 3.19
CA SER A 122 -10.44 18.73 3.75
C SER A 122 -11.44 17.72 4.30
N ARG A 123 -12.33 18.17 5.17
CA ARG A 123 -13.47 17.37 5.66
C ARG A 123 -14.29 16.77 4.52
N GLU A 124 -14.67 17.60 3.55
CA GLU A 124 -15.49 17.19 2.41
C GLU A 124 -14.78 16.14 1.56
N ASN A 125 -13.49 16.34 1.27
CA ASN A 125 -12.72 15.41 0.47
C ASN A 125 -12.47 14.09 1.19
N ALA A 126 -12.27 14.11 2.51
CA ALA A 126 -12.17 12.90 3.33
C ALA A 126 -13.46 12.08 3.25
N GLU A 127 -14.62 12.73 3.40
CA GLU A 127 -15.91 12.04 3.27
C GLU A 127 -16.12 11.46 1.87
N LEU A 128 -15.73 12.19 0.83
CA LEU A 128 -15.87 11.75 -0.55
C LEU A 128 -14.99 10.54 -0.84
N ILE A 129 -13.72 10.56 -0.45
CA ILE A 129 -12.80 9.42 -0.62
C ILE A 129 -13.30 8.19 0.13
N LEU A 130 -13.78 8.36 1.38
CA LEU A 130 -14.31 7.24 2.15
C LEU A 130 -15.53 6.60 1.47
N LYS A 131 -16.44 7.41 0.93
CA LYS A 131 -17.59 6.92 0.15
C LYS A 131 -17.14 6.21 -1.14
N MET A 132 -16.17 6.77 -1.86
CA MET A 132 -15.56 6.13 -3.04
C MET A 132 -14.89 4.79 -2.69
N ALA A 133 -14.35 4.66 -1.49
CA ALA A 133 -13.72 3.42 -1.02
C ALA A 133 -14.73 2.36 -0.55
N GLY A 134 -15.97 2.73 -0.24
CA GLY A 134 -17.02 1.79 0.21
C GLY A 134 -17.69 2.12 1.55
N ALA A 135 -17.36 3.24 2.20
CA ALA A 135 -18.01 3.61 3.45
C ALA A 135 -19.49 3.99 3.23
N SER A 136 -20.41 3.29 3.90
CA SER A 136 -21.85 3.59 3.83
C SER A 136 -22.24 4.86 4.60
N THR A 137 -21.47 5.24 5.62
CA THR A 137 -21.67 6.44 6.44
C THR A 137 -20.35 6.97 6.95
N THR A 138 -20.19 8.29 7.01
CA THR A 138 -18.95 8.96 7.43
C THR A 138 -19.16 9.95 8.58
N THR A 139 -20.40 10.06 9.08
CA THR A 139 -20.84 11.17 9.96
C THR A 139 -20.09 11.29 11.28
N LYS A 140 -19.48 10.20 11.77
CA LYS A 140 -18.74 10.18 13.04
C LYS A 140 -17.24 10.38 12.87
N THR A 141 -16.72 10.26 11.66
CA THR A 141 -15.28 10.12 11.39
C THR A 141 -14.55 11.43 11.60
N TRP A 142 -15.06 12.54 11.06
CA TRP A 142 -14.43 13.85 11.26
C TRP A 142 -14.40 14.27 12.73
N ARG A 143 -15.51 14.05 13.45
CA ARG A 143 -15.57 14.30 14.89
C ARG A 143 -14.59 13.41 15.67
N TYR A 144 -14.40 12.16 15.23
CA TYR A 144 -13.44 11.26 15.85
C TYR A 144 -12.00 11.73 15.61
N LEU A 145 -11.66 12.17 14.39
CA LEU A 145 -10.38 12.81 14.06
C LEU A 145 -10.12 14.03 14.93
N SER A 146 -11.07 14.97 14.99
CA SER A 146 -10.89 16.23 15.72
C SER A 146 -10.74 16.04 17.23
N GLN A 147 -11.33 14.98 17.80
CA GLN A 147 -11.25 14.69 19.24
C GLN A 147 -10.01 13.89 19.63
N ASN A 148 -9.59 12.92 18.81
CA ASN A 148 -8.53 11.96 19.18
C ASN A 148 -7.18 12.27 18.50
N TYR A 149 -7.19 13.02 17.41
CA TYR A 149 -6.02 13.36 16.61
C TYR A 149 -5.96 14.87 16.34
N SER A 150 -6.37 15.67 17.32
CA SER A 150 -6.39 17.14 17.24
C SER A 150 -5.04 17.75 16.87
N TYR A 151 -3.93 17.10 17.23
CA TYR A 151 -2.58 17.53 16.88
C TYR A 151 -2.29 17.49 15.37
N ASN A 152 -3.04 16.71 14.60
CA ASN A 152 -2.97 16.66 13.14
C ASN A 152 -3.97 17.63 12.47
N MET A 153 -4.80 18.36 13.22
CA MET A 153 -5.72 19.34 12.63
C MET A 153 -4.95 20.62 12.29
N LYS A 154 -4.85 20.97 10.99
CA LYS A 154 -4.31 22.26 10.53
C LYS A 154 -5.31 23.39 10.76
N SER A 155 -6.60 23.07 10.64
CA SER A 155 -7.75 23.93 10.97
C SER A 155 -8.97 23.04 11.28
N GLU A 156 -10.12 23.63 11.60
CA GLU A 156 -11.37 22.89 11.88
C GLU A 156 -11.78 21.91 10.76
N ASP A 157 -11.49 22.27 9.51
CA ASP A 157 -11.89 21.51 8.32
C ASP A 157 -10.71 20.96 7.51
N VAL A 158 -9.47 21.10 7.99
CA VAL A 158 -8.28 20.58 7.30
C VAL A 158 -7.46 19.70 8.23
N PHE A 159 -7.25 18.45 7.79
CA PHE A 159 -6.47 17.45 8.49
C PHE A 159 -5.14 17.18 7.78
N ILE A 160 -4.07 17.09 8.55
CA ILE A 160 -2.75 16.68 8.10
C ILE A 160 -2.67 15.17 8.19
N LEU A 161 -2.68 14.50 7.04
CA LEU A 161 -2.50 13.05 6.97
C LEU A 161 -1.10 12.69 7.50
N PRO A 162 -1.00 11.96 8.63
CA PRO A 162 0.29 11.55 9.14
C PRO A 162 0.96 10.59 8.16
N MET A 163 2.29 10.60 8.10
CA MET A 163 3.01 9.66 7.23
C MET A 163 2.74 8.23 7.70
N TYR A 164 2.06 7.45 6.88
CA TYR A 164 1.84 6.03 7.16
C TYR A 164 3.13 5.28 6.81
N ARG A 165 3.75 4.71 7.84
CA ARG A 165 4.74 3.66 7.68
C ARG A 165 4.07 2.37 8.11
N ARG A 166 4.20 1.32 7.30
CA ARG A 166 3.91 -0.04 7.77
C ARG A 166 4.73 -0.30 9.03
N GLU A 167 4.15 -0.94 10.03
CA GLU A 167 4.85 -1.27 11.28
C GLU A 167 4.91 -2.80 11.46
N GLY A 168 5.90 -3.28 12.22
CA GLY A 168 6.00 -4.69 12.59
C GLY A 168 6.04 -5.66 11.39
N SER A 169 5.11 -6.62 11.35
CA SER A 169 5.02 -7.62 10.29
C SER A 169 4.56 -7.05 8.94
N ASP A 170 3.92 -5.89 8.92
CA ASP A 170 3.36 -5.28 7.71
C ASP A 170 4.46 -4.85 6.73
N TYR A 171 5.68 -4.63 7.23
CA TYR A 171 6.88 -4.43 6.41
C TYR A 171 7.19 -5.59 5.47
N PHE A 172 6.76 -6.79 5.86
CA PHE A 172 7.19 -8.00 5.19
C PHE A 172 6.05 -8.65 4.42
N ILE A 173 4.78 -8.28 4.63
CA ILE A 173 3.71 -8.93 3.89
C ILE A 173 3.72 -8.55 2.41
N GLU A 174 3.42 -9.53 1.57
CA GLU A 174 3.31 -9.36 0.13
C GLU A 174 1.93 -9.83 -0.34
N PHE A 175 1.29 -9.00 -1.17
CA PHE A 175 0.00 -9.31 -1.79
C PHE A 175 0.24 -9.99 -3.14
N ARG A 176 -0.05 -11.29 -3.23
CA ARG A 176 0.28 -12.15 -4.37
C ARG A 176 -0.94 -12.87 -4.94
N ASP A 177 -0.76 -13.50 -6.09
CA ASP A 177 -1.75 -14.38 -6.74
C ASP A 177 -3.11 -13.72 -7.02
N TRP A 178 -3.10 -12.45 -7.42
CA TRP A 178 -4.30 -11.68 -7.75
C TRP A 178 -5.10 -12.34 -8.87
N LYS A 179 -6.41 -12.53 -8.62
CA LYS A 179 -7.39 -13.06 -9.57
C LYS A 179 -8.61 -12.16 -9.58
N PHE A 180 -8.80 -11.47 -10.70
CA PHE A 180 -9.94 -10.59 -10.95
C PHE A 180 -11.00 -11.36 -11.73
N ARG A 181 -12.24 -11.35 -11.24
CA ARG A 181 -13.38 -12.03 -11.87
C ARG A 181 -14.55 -11.05 -11.98
N MET A 182 -14.92 -10.73 -13.20
CA MET A 182 -16.09 -9.90 -13.48
C MET A 182 -17.36 -10.74 -13.35
N GLY A 183 -18.33 -10.24 -12.60
CA GLY A 183 -19.69 -10.77 -12.53
C GLY A 183 -20.58 -10.15 -13.61
N GLU A 184 -21.71 -10.79 -13.90
CA GLU A 184 -22.65 -10.36 -14.93
C GLU A 184 -23.35 -9.03 -14.61
N ASP A 185 -23.39 -8.64 -13.33
CA ASP A 185 -24.04 -7.43 -12.83
C ASP A 185 -23.07 -6.23 -12.67
N GLY A 186 -21.87 -6.33 -13.25
CA GLY A 186 -20.83 -5.30 -13.08
C GLY A 186 -20.16 -5.34 -11.71
N LYS A 187 -20.42 -6.35 -10.87
CA LYS A 187 -19.63 -6.60 -9.68
C LYS A 187 -18.29 -7.21 -10.03
N LEU A 188 -17.27 -6.84 -9.29
CA LEU A 188 -15.92 -7.37 -9.43
C LEU A 188 -15.57 -8.15 -8.16
N THR A 189 -15.21 -9.42 -8.32
CA THR A 189 -14.65 -10.22 -7.24
C THR A 189 -13.14 -10.33 -7.43
N VAL A 190 -12.39 -9.97 -6.39
CA VAL A 190 -10.92 -10.06 -6.38
C VAL A 190 -10.51 -11.08 -5.32
N LYS A 191 -9.74 -12.08 -5.74
CA LYS A 191 -9.09 -13.02 -4.81
C LYS A 191 -7.60 -12.81 -4.85
N TYR A 192 -6.96 -12.81 -3.69
CA TYR A 192 -5.51 -12.72 -3.57
C TYR A 192 -5.04 -13.46 -2.32
N LYS A 193 -3.73 -13.58 -2.17
CA LYS A 193 -3.10 -14.18 -0.99
C LYS A 193 -2.15 -13.19 -0.36
N ILE A 194 -2.08 -13.20 0.96
CA ILE A 194 -1.09 -12.49 1.73
C ILE A 194 -0.01 -13.48 2.10
N TYR A 195 1.21 -13.19 1.66
CA TYR A 195 2.38 -14.00 1.92
C TYR A 195 3.27 -13.29 2.93
N SER A 196 3.77 -14.02 3.93
CA SER A 196 4.83 -13.53 4.81
C SER A 196 6.15 -14.19 4.43
N PRO A 197 7.10 -13.45 3.82
CA PRO A 197 8.44 -13.90 3.50
C PRO A 197 9.24 -14.30 4.75
N ILE A 198 9.05 -13.62 5.88
CA ILE A 198 9.73 -13.99 7.13
C ILE A 198 9.35 -15.41 7.56
N PHE A 199 8.07 -15.76 7.44
CA PHE A 199 7.57 -17.09 7.81
C PHE A 199 7.52 -18.06 6.63
N CYS A 200 8.00 -17.65 5.45
CA CYS A 200 7.95 -18.38 4.19
C CYS A 200 6.59 -19.05 3.90
N ARG A 201 5.47 -18.41 4.27
CA ARG A 201 4.13 -19.01 4.16
C ARG A 201 3.05 -18.02 3.77
N TYR A 202 2.00 -18.53 3.13
CA TYR A 202 0.74 -17.80 3.03
C TYR A 202 0.11 -17.70 4.41
N ILE A 203 -0.24 -16.49 4.80
CA ILE A 203 -0.88 -16.21 6.08
C ILE A 203 -2.39 -16.06 5.92
N GLU A 204 -2.84 -15.52 4.80
CA GLU A 204 -4.27 -15.30 4.54
C GLU A 204 -4.61 -15.46 3.05
N TYR A 205 -5.80 -15.98 2.79
CA TYR A 205 -6.46 -15.92 1.49
C TYR A 205 -7.58 -14.91 1.64
N VAL A 206 -7.72 -13.97 0.71
CA VAL A 206 -8.70 -12.89 0.86
C VAL A 206 -9.58 -12.82 -0.38
N GLU A 207 -10.87 -12.62 -0.15
CA GLU A 207 -11.87 -12.29 -1.17
C GLU A 207 -12.41 -10.88 -0.91
N VAL A 208 -12.39 -10.05 -1.95
CA VAL A 208 -12.99 -8.71 -1.96
C VAL A 208 -14.09 -8.69 -3.00
N ARG A 209 -15.24 -8.11 -2.66
CA ARG A 209 -16.30 -7.82 -3.63
C ARG A 209 -16.47 -6.33 -3.76
N LEU A 210 -16.62 -5.90 -5.00
CA LEU A 210 -16.67 -4.52 -5.40
C LEU A 210 -17.88 -4.32 -6.31
N HIS A 211 -18.48 -3.13 -6.27
CA HIS A 211 -19.50 -2.70 -7.22
C HIS A 211 -18.98 -1.53 -8.06
N LYS A 212 -19.52 -1.39 -9.28
CA LYS A 212 -19.20 -0.27 -10.16
C LYS A 212 -19.65 1.05 -9.52
N ASN A 213 -18.73 1.99 -9.43
CA ASN A 213 -18.95 3.37 -9.01
C ASN A 213 -18.09 4.28 -9.88
N GLU A 214 -18.65 4.82 -10.96
CA GLU A 214 -17.92 5.60 -11.96
C GLU A 214 -17.24 6.86 -11.39
N LYS A 215 -17.72 7.37 -10.25
CA LYS A 215 -17.12 8.51 -9.55
C LYS A 215 -15.91 8.12 -8.72
N SER A 216 -15.69 6.82 -8.50
CA SER A 216 -14.60 6.33 -7.68
C SER A 216 -13.25 6.45 -8.39
N ILE A 217 -12.30 7.07 -7.71
CA ILE A 217 -10.89 7.12 -8.14
C ILE A 217 -10.21 5.74 -8.16
N PHE A 218 -10.84 4.72 -7.57
CA PHE A 218 -10.28 3.37 -7.46
C PHE A 218 -10.66 2.51 -8.67
N GLY A 219 -10.30 2.95 -9.87
CA GLY A 219 -10.61 2.26 -11.12
C GLY A 219 -12.11 2.19 -11.44
N GLY A 220 -12.92 3.10 -10.88
CA GLY A 220 -14.37 3.12 -11.06
C GLY A 220 -15.12 2.08 -10.21
N TYR A 221 -14.57 1.64 -9.09
CA TYR A 221 -15.22 0.71 -8.16
C TYR A 221 -15.17 1.17 -6.71
N SER A 222 -16.13 0.71 -5.92
CA SER A 222 -16.15 0.83 -4.47
C SER A 222 -16.25 -0.55 -3.84
N ALA A 223 -15.68 -0.73 -2.64
CA ALA A 223 -15.73 -2.01 -1.97
C ALA A 223 -17.04 -2.20 -1.21
N ASP A 224 -17.68 -3.34 -1.45
CA ASP A 224 -18.81 -3.81 -0.65
C ASP A 224 -18.34 -4.62 0.55
N TYR A 225 -17.25 -5.35 0.34
CA TYR A 225 -16.95 -6.51 1.15
C TYR A 225 -15.47 -6.89 1.09
N LEU A 226 -14.87 -7.21 2.23
CA LEU A 226 -13.50 -7.74 2.34
C LEU A 226 -13.46 -8.83 3.40
N MET A 227 -13.12 -10.05 3.03
CA MET A 227 -13.07 -11.19 3.96
C MET A 227 -11.83 -12.05 3.78
N ALA A 228 -11.20 -12.43 4.89
CA ALA A 228 -10.26 -13.53 4.93
C ALA A 228 -11.01 -14.86 4.85
N VAL A 229 -10.65 -15.68 3.87
CA VAL A 229 -11.22 -16.99 3.60
C VAL A 229 -10.22 -18.08 3.99
N LEU A 230 -10.73 -19.22 4.46
CA LEU A 230 -9.95 -20.41 4.82
C LEU A 230 -9.59 -21.24 3.57
#